data_AF-A0AAP3BEP6-F1
#
_entry.id   AF-A0AAP3BEP6-F1
#
_cell.length_a   1.000
_cell.length_b   1.000
_cell.length_c   1.000
_cell.angle_alpha   90.00
_cell.angle_beta   90.00
_cell.angle_gamma   90.00
#
_symmetry.space_group_name_H-M   'P 1'
#
loop_
_entity.id
_entity.type
_entity.pdbx_description
1 polymer ?
#
loop_
_entity_poly.entity_id
_entity_poly.type
_entity_poly.pdbx_seq_one_letter_code
_entity_poly.pdbx_strand_id
1 'polypeptide(L)'
;MDIFKIVQTFASLTQESVLNTLSLSRSFRQCYIENTEMLPVSINPLVDAHFNQRLRETAHSRILYSLLTGSNVVKKHFIKFFLDIDVSANDITIPYPDKNRIDLTIKGKNFFLIIENKVNGAQEQKKQVDRYVDIASKIYPSKEIYVLYLNQDGYTYPSEYSLSSKVKMKLGKNFICKNYKVDNLLAELV
;
A
#
# COMPACT_ATOMS: atom_id res chain seq x y z
N MET A 1 6.75 3.57 -67.74
CA MET A 1 6.65 3.43 -66.28
C MET A 1 5.21 3.75 -65.89
N ASP A 2 4.50 2.79 -65.34
CA ASP A 2 3.04 2.87 -65.15
C ASP A 2 2.72 3.52 -63.79
N ILE A 3 2.35 4.79 -63.82
CA ILE A 3 2.06 5.61 -62.63
C ILE A 3 0.93 4.99 -61.81
N PHE A 4 -0.05 4.33 -62.44
CA PHE A 4 -1.15 3.67 -61.72
C PHE A 4 -0.66 2.49 -60.88
N LYS A 5 0.25 1.66 -61.40
CA LYS A 5 0.86 0.56 -60.65
C LYS A 5 1.66 1.05 -59.46
N ILE A 6 2.37 2.17 -59.61
CA ILE A 6 3.15 2.77 -58.52
C ILE A 6 2.22 3.26 -57.41
N VAL A 7 1.16 4.00 -57.75
CA VAL A 7 0.17 4.49 -56.78
C VAL A 7 -0.54 3.35 -56.06
N GLN A 8 -0.94 2.30 -56.77
CA GLN A 8 -1.55 1.10 -56.16
C GLN A 8 -0.58 0.41 -55.19
N THR A 9 0.68 0.25 -55.58
CA THR A 9 1.72 -0.36 -54.73
C THR A 9 1.92 0.44 -53.45
N PHE A 10 2.01 1.77 -53.54
CA PHE A 10 2.12 2.63 -52.36
C PHE A 10 0.88 2.56 -51.46
N ALA A 11 -0.33 2.52 -52.04
CA ALA A 11 -1.56 2.38 -51.27
C ALA A 11 -1.59 1.06 -50.49
N SER A 12 -1.22 -0.06 -51.13
CA SER A 12 -1.15 -1.37 -50.50
C SER A 12 -0.11 -1.42 -49.37
N LEU A 13 1.10 -0.88 -49.59
CA LEU A 13 2.15 -0.81 -48.58
C LEU A 13 1.75 0.07 -47.39
N THR A 14 1.05 1.18 -47.65
CA THR A 14 0.55 2.06 -46.59
C THR A 14 -0.53 1.35 -45.78
N GLN A 15 -1.46 0.66 -46.43
CA GLN A 15 -2.49 -0.12 -45.76
C GLN A 15 -1.89 -1.24 -44.90
N GLU A 16 -0.91 -1.97 -45.42
CA GLU A 16 -0.19 -3.01 -44.68
C GLU A 16 0.53 -2.45 -43.46
N SER A 17 1.24 -1.33 -43.60
CA SER A 17 1.93 -0.64 -42.51
C SER A 17 0.96 -0.20 -41.39
N VAL A 18 -0.20 0.34 -41.76
CA VAL A 18 -1.25 0.73 -40.80
C VAL A 18 -1.80 -0.48 -40.06
N LEU A 19 -2.08 -1.59 -40.78
CA LEU A 19 -2.58 -2.82 -40.17
C LEU A 19 -1.57 -3.44 -39.21
N ASN A 20 -0.29 -3.45 -39.58
CA ASN A 20 0.80 -3.95 -38.72
C ASN A 20 0.93 -3.10 -37.44
N THR A 21 0.83 -1.77 -37.57
CA THR A 21 0.87 -0.85 -36.42
C THR A 21 -0.31 -1.09 -35.47
N LEU A 22 -1.52 -1.27 -36.01
CA LEU A 22 -2.71 -1.57 -35.21
C LEU A 22 -2.60 -2.93 -34.51
N SER A 23 -2.08 -3.94 -35.20
CA SER A 23 -1.84 -5.28 -34.66
C SER A 23 -0.87 -5.22 -33.48
N LEU A 24 0.29 -4.58 -33.67
CA LEU A 24 1.30 -4.40 -32.63
C LEU A 24 0.73 -3.64 -31.42
N SER A 25 -0.05 -2.59 -31.67
CA SER A 25 -0.69 -1.79 -30.62
C SER A 25 -1.66 -2.62 -29.78
N ARG A 26 -2.43 -3.53 -30.42
CA ARG A 26 -3.33 -4.45 -29.71
C ARG A 26 -2.55 -5.48 -28.90
N SER A 27 -1.51 -6.10 -29.49
CA SER A 27 -0.65 -7.05 -28.78
C SER A 27 0.04 -6.41 -27.59
N PHE A 28 0.55 -5.18 -27.75
CA PHE A 28 1.13 -4.41 -26.65
C PHE A 28 0.09 -4.09 -25.57
N ARG A 29 -1.11 -3.63 -25.94
CA ARG A 29 -2.19 -3.37 -24.98
C ARG A 29 -2.60 -4.63 -24.22
N GLN A 30 -2.67 -5.77 -24.92
CA GLN A 30 -3.03 -7.05 -24.31
C GLN A 30 -1.95 -7.48 -23.31
N CYS A 31 -0.69 -7.45 -23.72
CA CYS A 31 0.46 -7.69 -22.85
C CYS A 31 0.47 -6.72 -21.66
N TYR A 32 0.21 -5.43 -21.90
CA TYR A 32 0.11 -4.42 -20.85
C TYR A 32 -0.99 -4.77 -19.85
N ILE A 33 -2.21 -5.10 -20.31
CA ILE A 33 -3.34 -5.50 -19.46
C ILE A 33 -2.99 -6.72 -18.62
N GLU A 34 -2.48 -7.77 -19.26
CA GLU A 34 -2.09 -9.02 -18.61
C GLU A 34 -0.98 -8.82 -17.57
N ASN A 35 -0.08 -7.87 -17.80
CA ASN A 35 1.06 -7.58 -16.93
C ASN A 35 0.89 -6.29 -16.13
N THR A 36 -0.33 -5.71 -16.06
CA THR A 36 -0.57 -4.45 -15.33
C THR A 36 -0.21 -4.57 -13.86
N GLU A 37 -0.44 -5.75 -13.28
CA GLU A 37 -0.12 -6.05 -11.88
C GLU A 37 1.39 -6.14 -11.60
N MET A 38 2.21 -6.31 -12.65
CA MET A 38 3.68 -6.35 -12.60
C MET A 38 4.31 -4.99 -12.89
N LEU A 39 3.51 -3.97 -13.24
CA LEU A 39 4.04 -2.64 -13.51
C LEU A 39 4.57 -2.00 -12.21
N PRO A 40 5.68 -1.24 -12.29
CA PRO A 40 6.16 -0.47 -11.16
C PRO A 40 5.07 0.46 -10.66
N VAL A 41 4.85 0.48 -9.34
CA VAL A 41 3.92 1.44 -8.73
C VAL A 41 4.43 2.85 -9.02
N SER A 42 3.65 3.64 -9.77
CA SER A 42 3.98 5.04 -10.02
C SER A 42 3.72 5.86 -8.76
N ILE A 43 4.73 5.99 -7.91
CA ILE A 43 4.72 6.94 -6.80
C ILE A 43 5.32 8.25 -7.32
N ASN A 44 4.73 9.38 -6.97
CA ASN A 44 5.38 10.68 -7.16
C ASN A 44 5.77 11.23 -5.78
N PRO A 45 6.97 10.89 -5.27
CA PRO A 45 7.41 11.33 -3.95
C PRO A 45 7.46 12.86 -3.85
N LEU A 46 7.67 13.57 -4.96
CA LEU A 46 7.76 15.03 -4.99
C LEU A 46 6.39 15.68 -4.80
N VAL A 47 5.34 15.17 -5.45
CA VAL A 47 3.95 15.61 -5.20
C VAL A 47 3.56 15.34 -3.74
N ASP A 48 4.04 14.23 -3.18
CA ASP A 48 3.79 13.89 -1.78
C ASP A 48 4.67 14.68 -0.79
N ALA A 49 5.86 15.16 -1.18
CA ALA A 49 6.83 15.83 -0.31
C ALA A 49 6.81 17.38 -0.36
N HIS A 50 6.22 18.00 -1.39
CA HIS A 50 6.34 19.45 -1.64
C HIS A 50 5.47 20.38 -0.76
N PHE A 51 4.58 19.88 0.11
CA PHE A 51 3.63 20.72 0.87
C PHE A 51 3.82 20.68 2.41
N ASN A 52 4.62 21.61 2.96
CA ASN A 52 4.72 21.98 4.40
C ASN A 52 5.52 21.08 5.37
N GLN A 53 6.03 21.67 6.45
CA GLN A 53 6.80 21.03 7.55
C GLN A 53 6.08 19.81 8.19
N ARG A 54 4.73 19.77 8.15
CA ARG A 54 3.90 18.63 8.62
C ARG A 54 4.05 17.36 7.77
N LEU A 55 4.59 17.47 6.54
CA LEU A 55 4.88 16.30 5.71
C LEU A 55 6.00 15.44 6.25
N ARG A 56 7.01 16.00 6.94
CA ARG A 56 8.06 15.16 7.50
C ARG A 56 7.50 14.12 8.47
N GLU A 57 6.48 14.47 9.24
CA GLU A 57 5.86 13.53 10.18
C GLU A 57 4.97 12.48 9.50
N THR A 58 4.29 12.83 8.40
CA THR A 58 3.22 12.00 7.79
C THR A 58 3.54 11.45 6.39
N ALA A 59 4.67 11.83 5.77
CA ALA A 59 5.04 11.43 4.42
C ALA A 59 5.19 9.92 4.27
N HIS A 60 5.76 9.23 5.28
CA HIS A 60 5.92 7.77 5.22
C HIS A 60 4.58 7.04 5.15
N SER A 61 3.59 7.48 5.94
CA SER A 61 2.24 6.92 5.92
C SER A 61 1.54 7.20 4.58
N ARG A 62 1.80 8.35 3.95
CA ARG A 62 1.29 8.68 2.61
C ARG A 62 1.93 7.86 1.49
N ILE A 63 3.25 7.64 1.55
CA ILE A 63 3.96 6.78 0.60
C ILE A 63 3.45 5.35 0.73
N LEU A 64 3.33 4.85 1.96
CA LEU A 64 2.79 3.51 2.23
C LEU A 64 1.33 3.39 1.75
N TYR A 65 0.49 4.40 2.00
CA TYR A 65 -0.86 4.46 1.46
C TYR A 65 -0.85 4.35 -0.08
N SER A 66 -0.05 5.18 -0.75
CA SER A 66 0.04 5.21 -2.21
C SER A 66 0.50 3.88 -2.79
N LEU A 67 1.49 3.23 -2.16
CA LEU A 67 1.95 1.87 -2.50
C LEU A 67 0.80 0.86 -2.44
N LEU A 68 0.11 0.82 -1.31
CA LEU A 68 -0.95 -0.15 -1.06
C LEU A 68 -2.19 0.10 -1.90
N THR A 69 -2.51 1.35 -2.25
CA THR A 69 -3.63 1.66 -3.15
C THR A 69 -3.26 1.50 -4.62
N GLY A 70 -1.99 1.67 -4.98
CA GLY A 70 -1.49 1.65 -6.35
C GLY A 70 -1.27 0.25 -6.92
N SER A 71 -1.13 -0.79 -6.08
CA SER A 71 -0.97 -2.17 -6.55
C SER A 71 -1.72 -3.18 -5.68
N ASN A 72 -2.58 -3.97 -6.32
CA ASN A 72 -3.29 -5.08 -5.69
C ASN A 72 -2.32 -6.19 -5.23
N VAL A 73 -1.24 -6.43 -5.98
CA VAL A 73 -0.20 -7.41 -5.62
C VAL A 73 0.50 -6.97 -4.34
N VAL A 74 0.99 -5.73 -4.30
CA VAL A 74 1.66 -5.17 -3.10
C VAL A 74 0.73 -5.22 -1.90
N LYS A 75 -0.53 -4.81 -2.08
CA LYS A 75 -1.55 -4.86 -1.02
C LYS A 75 -1.76 -6.26 -0.46
N LYS A 76 -1.89 -7.27 -1.34
CA LYS A 76 -2.06 -8.68 -0.92
C LYS A 76 -0.82 -9.22 -0.21
N HIS A 77 0.36 -9.01 -0.80
CA HIS A 77 1.61 -9.46 -0.19
C HIS A 77 1.85 -8.81 1.16
N PHE A 78 1.55 -7.53 1.31
CA PHE A 78 1.66 -6.84 2.60
C PHE A 78 0.80 -7.51 3.69
N ILE A 79 -0.46 -7.83 3.37
CA ILE A 79 -1.34 -8.53 4.32
C ILE A 79 -0.85 -9.95 4.62
N LYS A 80 -0.45 -10.69 3.59
CA LYS A 80 0.09 -12.04 3.77
C LYS A 80 1.37 -12.03 4.61
N PHE A 81 2.27 -11.08 4.39
CA PHE A 81 3.54 -10.98 5.09
C PHE A 81 3.36 -10.68 6.58
N PHE A 82 2.53 -9.69 6.94
CA PHE A 82 2.37 -9.31 8.35
C PHE A 82 1.37 -10.16 9.12
N LEU A 83 0.28 -10.61 8.46
CA LEU A 83 -0.82 -11.27 9.16
C LEU A 83 -0.91 -12.78 8.86
N ASP A 84 -0.14 -13.28 7.88
CA ASP A 84 -0.24 -14.64 7.35
C ASP A 84 -1.62 -14.99 6.76
N ILE A 85 -2.41 -13.97 6.38
CA ILE A 85 -3.76 -14.13 5.83
C ILE A 85 -3.71 -14.02 4.30
N ASP A 86 -4.24 -15.02 3.60
CA ASP A 86 -4.48 -14.94 2.16
C ASP A 86 -5.84 -14.30 1.88
N VAL A 87 -5.85 -13.26 1.05
CA VAL A 87 -7.03 -12.40 0.82
C VAL A 87 -7.10 -11.94 -0.63
N SER A 88 -8.32 -11.80 -1.15
CA SER A 88 -8.54 -11.12 -2.42
C SER A 88 -8.32 -9.62 -2.24
N ALA A 89 -7.66 -8.97 -3.21
CA ALA A 89 -7.43 -7.52 -3.16
C ALA A 89 -8.75 -6.72 -3.15
N ASN A 90 -9.82 -7.28 -3.73
CA ASN A 90 -11.15 -6.68 -3.77
C ASN A 90 -11.85 -6.68 -2.41
N ASP A 91 -11.44 -7.55 -1.49
CA ASP A 91 -11.99 -7.63 -0.14
C ASP A 91 -11.27 -6.67 0.83
N ILE A 92 -10.25 -5.94 0.36
CA ILE A 92 -9.44 -5.05 1.16
C ILE A 92 -9.83 -3.59 0.92
N THR A 93 -10.21 -2.90 1.99
CA THR A 93 -10.49 -1.47 1.99
C THR A 93 -9.42 -0.72 2.80
N ILE A 94 -8.87 0.34 2.21
CA ILE A 94 -7.91 1.25 2.87
C ILE A 94 -8.58 2.63 2.96
N PRO A 95 -9.36 2.91 4.03
CA PRO A 95 -9.91 4.24 4.21
C PRO A 95 -8.77 5.24 4.32
N TYR A 96 -8.87 6.36 3.60
CA TYR A 96 -7.93 7.47 3.74
C TYR A 96 -7.92 7.94 5.20
N PRO A 97 -6.75 8.32 5.77
CA PRO A 97 -6.59 8.63 7.19
C PRO A 97 -7.75 9.47 7.75
N ASP A 98 -8.41 8.88 8.73
CA ASP A 98 -9.67 9.34 9.31
C ASP A 98 -9.45 10.56 10.23
N LYS A 99 -10.55 11.25 10.59
CA LYS A 99 -10.59 12.37 11.55
C LYS A 99 -9.96 12.03 12.91
N ASN A 100 -9.75 10.74 13.18
CA ASN A 100 -9.19 10.16 14.40
C ASN A 100 -7.66 10.14 14.46
N ARG A 101 -6.97 10.64 13.41
CA ARG A 101 -5.50 10.74 13.32
C ARG A 101 -4.76 9.39 13.42
N ILE A 102 -5.40 8.32 12.97
CA ILE A 102 -4.71 7.04 12.74
C ILE A 102 -3.90 7.19 11.45
N ASP A 103 -2.61 6.83 11.48
CA ASP A 103 -1.72 7.01 10.33
C ASP A 103 -2.21 6.24 9.10
N LEU A 104 -2.54 4.96 9.27
CA LEU A 104 -3.13 4.14 8.22
C LEU A 104 -3.97 3.01 8.80
N THR A 105 -5.03 2.63 8.08
CA THR A 105 -5.89 1.50 8.44
C THR A 105 -6.15 0.67 7.19
N ILE A 106 -6.07 -0.65 7.33
CA ILE A 106 -6.44 -1.61 6.29
C ILE A 106 -7.48 -2.56 6.86
N LYS A 107 -8.61 -2.73 6.17
CA LYS A 107 -9.73 -3.55 6.61
C LYS A 107 -10.00 -4.62 5.58
N GLY A 108 -10.26 -5.83 6.02
CA GLY A 108 -10.88 -6.86 5.20
C GLY A 108 -11.95 -7.59 6.00
N LYS A 109 -12.59 -8.60 5.40
CA LYS A 109 -13.74 -9.28 6.01
C LYS A 109 -13.47 -9.81 7.43
N ASN A 110 -12.27 -10.35 7.66
CA ASN A 110 -11.89 -11.02 8.90
C ASN A 110 -10.63 -10.39 9.55
N PHE A 111 -10.29 -9.15 9.20
CA PHE A 111 -9.18 -8.44 9.83
C PHE A 111 -9.35 -6.92 9.81
N PHE A 112 -8.85 -6.28 10.86
CA PHE A 112 -8.69 -4.84 10.97
C PHE A 112 -7.23 -4.56 11.37
N LEU A 113 -6.45 -4.04 10.44
CA LEU A 113 -5.06 -3.69 10.66
C LEU A 113 -4.91 -2.19 10.88
N ILE A 114 -4.46 -1.83 12.08
CA ILE A 114 -4.02 -0.48 12.45
C ILE A 114 -2.52 -0.41 12.18
N ILE A 115 -2.08 0.61 11.45
CA ILE A 115 -0.65 0.88 11.25
C ILE A 115 -0.36 2.23 11.91
N GLU A 116 0.57 2.22 12.88
CA GLU A 116 1.08 3.41 13.55
C GLU A 116 2.56 3.56 13.24
N ASN A 117 2.93 4.70 12.65
CA ASN A 117 4.26 4.94 12.12
C ASN A 117 5.01 5.97 12.98
N LYS A 118 6.07 5.51 13.64
CA LYS A 118 6.96 6.32 14.47
C LYS A 118 8.38 6.44 13.90
N VAL A 119 8.57 6.18 12.61
CA VAL A 119 9.89 6.12 11.96
C VAL A 119 10.71 7.41 12.08
N ASN A 120 10.08 8.56 12.27
CA ASN A 120 10.77 9.85 12.48
C ASN A 120 10.87 10.28 13.95
N GLY A 121 10.72 9.35 14.90
CA GLY A 121 10.75 9.67 16.33
C GLY A 121 9.52 10.45 16.78
N ALA A 122 8.41 10.28 16.07
CA ALA A 122 7.15 10.93 16.40
C ALA A 122 6.75 10.56 17.83
N GLN A 123 6.50 11.57 18.66
CA GLN A 123 6.20 11.33 20.07
C GLN A 123 4.93 10.50 20.24
N GLU A 124 4.93 9.67 21.28
CA GLU A 124 3.74 8.96 21.70
C GLU A 124 2.67 9.94 22.18
N GLN A 125 1.41 9.59 21.96
CA GLN A 125 0.27 10.31 22.53
C GLN A 125 -0.41 9.45 23.59
N LYS A 126 -1.01 10.11 24.59
CA LYS A 126 -1.69 9.42 25.69
C LYS A 126 -2.79 8.50 25.15
N LYS A 127 -2.71 7.21 25.50
CA LYS A 127 -3.65 6.14 25.12
C LYS A 127 -3.85 6.03 23.61
N GLN A 128 -2.84 6.36 22.80
CA GLN A 128 -3.00 6.44 21.35
C GLN A 128 -3.42 5.09 20.76
N VAL A 129 -2.65 4.03 21.03
CA VAL A 129 -2.96 2.69 20.52
C VAL A 129 -4.25 2.15 21.14
N ASP A 130 -4.45 2.36 22.44
CA ASP A 130 -5.68 1.97 23.14
C ASP A 130 -6.93 2.51 22.43
N ARG A 131 -6.95 3.81 22.11
CA ARG A 131 -8.07 4.44 21.39
C ARG A 131 -8.32 3.79 20.03
N TYR A 132 -7.26 3.44 19.30
CA TYR A 132 -7.40 2.86 17.97
C TYR A 132 -7.98 1.44 18.04
N VAL A 133 -7.53 0.65 19.02
CA VAL A 133 -8.08 -0.68 19.28
C VAL A 133 -9.54 -0.59 19.73
N ASP A 134 -9.89 0.40 20.56
CA ASP A 134 -11.27 0.64 20.98
C ASP A 134 -12.17 1.01 19.80
N ILE A 135 -11.68 1.83 18.86
CA ILE A 135 -12.39 2.14 17.61
C ILE A 135 -12.62 0.87 16.78
N ALA A 136 -11.58 0.06 16.58
CA ALA A 136 -11.68 -1.20 15.82
C ALA A 136 -12.63 -2.20 16.49
N SER A 137 -12.62 -2.26 17.82
CA SER A 137 -13.45 -3.17 18.64
C SER A 137 -14.95 -2.91 18.54
N LYS A 138 -15.37 -1.75 18.00
CA LYS A 138 -16.79 -1.47 17.73
C LYS A 138 -17.34 -2.26 16.55
N ILE A 139 -16.46 -2.77 15.68
CA ILE A 139 -16.84 -3.38 14.40
C ILE A 139 -16.25 -4.79 14.27
N TYR A 140 -15.04 -5.03 14.80
CA TYR A 140 -14.33 -6.30 14.68
C TYR A 140 -14.13 -6.97 16.04
N PRO A 141 -14.19 -8.31 16.11
CA PRO A 141 -13.83 -9.04 17.32
C PRO A 141 -12.32 -8.91 17.58
N SER A 142 -11.93 -8.98 18.86
CA SER A 142 -10.53 -8.79 19.30
C SER A 142 -9.50 -9.63 18.54
N LYS A 143 -9.84 -10.87 18.19
CA LYS A 143 -8.97 -11.82 17.47
C LYS A 143 -8.65 -11.38 16.03
N GLU A 144 -9.43 -10.46 15.48
CA GLU A 144 -9.30 -9.94 14.10
C GLU A 144 -8.70 -8.54 14.09
N ILE A 145 -8.40 -7.95 15.25
CA ILE A 145 -7.75 -6.65 15.34
C ILE A 145 -6.25 -6.86 15.45
N TYR A 146 -5.52 -6.19 14.57
CA TYR A 146 -4.07 -6.21 14.48
C TYR A 146 -3.52 -4.80 14.59
N VAL A 147 -2.35 -4.68 15.21
CA VAL A 147 -1.61 -3.42 15.28
C VAL A 147 -0.20 -3.67 14.75
N LEU A 148 0.17 -2.98 13.69
CA LEU A 148 1.54 -2.90 13.20
C LEU A 148 2.12 -1.56 13.66
N TYR A 149 3.03 -1.63 14.63
CA TYR A 149 3.74 -0.47 15.15
C TYR A 149 5.14 -0.41 14.54
N LEU A 150 5.37 0.60 13.70
CA LEU A 150 6.63 0.81 12.99
C LEU A 150 7.50 1.80 13.78
N ASN A 151 8.53 1.31 14.47
CA ASN A 151 9.42 2.15 15.26
C ASN A 151 10.66 2.60 14.45
N GLN A 152 11.24 3.73 14.85
CA GLN A 152 12.46 4.30 14.27
C GLN A 152 13.71 3.48 14.59
N ASP A 153 13.87 3.09 15.86
CA ASP A 153 15.05 2.42 16.38
C ASP A 153 14.64 1.38 17.44
N GLY A 154 15.09 0.14 17.26
CA GLY A 154 14.79 -1.01 18.12
C GLY A 154 13.42 -1.66 17.87
N TYR A 155 13.20 -2.84 18.47
CA TYR A 155 11.88 -3.48 18.60
C TYR A 155 11.13 -2.95 19.84
N THR A 156 11.22 -1.65 20.06
CA THR A 156 10.69 -1.02 21.27
C THR A 156 9.18 -0.93 21.15
N TYR A 157 8.48 -1.68 21.98
CA TYR A 157 7.02 -1.57 22.12
C TYR A 157 6.64 -0.16 22.57
N PRO A 158 5.41 0.30 22.25
CA PRO A 158 4.92 1.54 22.83
C PRO A 158 4.93 1.47 24.35
N SER A 159 5.16 2.60 25.00
CA SER A 159 5.10 2.66 26.46
C SER A 159 3.67 2.56 26.98
N GLU A 160 3.50 2.31 28.28
CA GLU A 160 2.19 2.33 28.96
C GLU A 160 1.46 3.69 28.83
N TYR A 161 2.18 4.75 28.47
CA TYR A 161 1.56 6.03 28.14
C TYR A 161 0.64 5.92 26.91
N SER A 162 1.01 5.10 25.92
CA SER A 162 0.31 4.94 24.63
C SER A 162 -0.52 3.65 24.54
N LEU A 163 0.03 2.54 25.06
CA LEU A 163 -0.54 1.19 25.00
C LEU A 163 -0.61 0.60 26.41
N SER A 164 -1.82 0.43 26.95
CA SER A 164 -1.97 -0.19 28.26
C SER A 164 -1.70 -1.70 28.23
N SER A 165 -1.18 -2.23 29.34
CA SER A 165 -1.00 -3.69 29.54
C SER A 165 -2.25 -4.50 29.24
N LYS A 166 -3.45 -3.96 29.54
CA LYS A 166 -4.73 -4.58 29.23
C LYS A 166 -4.94 -4.76 27.72
N VAL A 167 -4.70 -3.72 26.93
CA VAL A 167 -4.85 -3.76 25.47
C VAL A 167 -3.74 -4.61 24.85
N LYS A 168 -2.51 -4.52 25.37
CA LYS A 168 -1.38 -5.37 24.95
C LYS A 168 -1.69 -6.85 25.13
N MET A 169 -2.23 -7.25 26.30
CA MET A 169 -2.67 -8.63 26.55
C MET A 169 -3.82 -9.06 25.63
N LYS A 170 -4.79 -8.16 25.39
CA LYS A 170 -5.92 -8.42 24.49
C LYS A 170 -5.47 -8.72 23.05
N LEU A 171 -4.48 -7.98 22.55
CA LEU A 171 -3.94 -8.19 21.21
C LEU A 171 -3.01 -9.42 21.15
N GLY A 172 -2.20 -9.64 22.19
CA GLY A 172 -1.25 -10.75 22.22
C GLY A 172 -0.36 -10.77 20.96
N LYS A 173 -0.41 -11.87 20.21
CA LYS A 173 0.33 -12.04 18.95
C LYS A 173 -0.09 -11.09 17.82
N ASN A 174 -1.27 -10.48 17.92
CA ASN A 174 -1.77 -9.55 16.89
C ASN A 174 -1.14 -8.14 17.03
N PHE A 175 -0.35 -7.89 18.08
CA PHE A 175 0.50 -6.70 18.14
C PHE A 175 1.88 -7.01 17.56
N ILE A 176 2.17 -6.43 16.40
CA ILE A 176 3.39 -6.62 15.64
C ILE A 176 4.22 -5.34 15.78
N CYS A 177 5.37 -5.44 16.44
CA CYS A 177 6.34 -4.35 16.53
C CYS A 177 7.46 -4.60 15.52
N LYS A 178 7.71 -3.65 14.63
CA LYS A 178 8.78 -3.73 13.61
C LYS A 178 9.68 -2.51 13.66
N ASN A 179 10.95 -2.74 13.37
CA ASN A 179 12.00 -1.75 13.32
C ASN A 179 12.29 -1.41 11.86
N TYR A 180 12.06 -0.16 11.47
CA TYR A 180 12.26 0.27 10.09
C TYR A 180 13.71 0.14 9.60
N LYS A 181 14.71 0.39 10.46
CA LYS A 181 16.13 0.34 10.07
C LYS A 181 16.71 -1.06 9.97
N VAL A 182 16.16 -2.02 10.72
CA VAL A 182 16.72 -3.38 10.83
C VAL A 182 15.94 -4.38 10.01
N ASP A 183 14.60 -4.25 9.94
CA ASP A 183 13.74 -5.21 9.25
C ASP A 183 13.65 -4.98 7.73
N ASN A 184 14.41 -4.01 7.19
CA ASN A 184 14.51 -3.70 5.75
C ASN A 184 13.16 -3.82 4.99
N LEU A 185 12.09 -3.25 5.58
CA LEU A 185 10.69 -3.55 5.26
C LEU A 185 10.30 -3.28 3.79
N LEU A 186 11.10 -2.51 3.06
CA LEU A 186 10.91 -2.23 1.63
C LEU A 186 11.65 -3.21 0.71
N ALA A 187 12.71 -3.87 1.18
CA ALA A 187 13.45 -4.85 0.39
C ALA A 187 12.78 -6.24 0.38
N GLU A 188 11.92 -6.53 1.35
CA GLU A 188 11.18 -7.80 1.45
C GLU A 188 9.80 -7.76 0.76
N LEU A 189 9.38 -6.59 0.28
CA LEU A 189 8.10 -6.37 -0.42
C LEU A 189 8.25 -6.30 -1.96
N VAL A 190 9.47 -6.48 -2.48
CA VAL A 190 9.84 -6.48 -3.91
C VAL A 190 10.44 -7.84 -4.27
#